data_AF-A0A7J4VBC8-F1
#
_entry.id   AF-A0A7J4VBC8-F1
#
_cell.length_a   1.000
_cell.length_b   1.000
_cell.length_c   1.000
_cell.angle_alpha   90.00
_cell.angle_beta   90.00
_cell.angle_gamma   90.00
#
_symmetry.space_group_name_H-M   'P 1'
#
loop_
_entity.id
_entity.type
_entity.pdbx_description
1 polymer ?
#
loop_
_entity_poly.entity_id
_entity_poly.type
_entity_poly.pdbx_seq_one_letter_code
_entity_poly.pdbx_strand_id
1 'polypeptide(L)' 'KAKDKPVFVSHKSWKRGVPQYNTGHYEMLEKIREFESGHPGFYITGNYIGGVSVGDSILSSYRTAARAARHLQQQ' A
#
# COMPACT_ATOMS: atom_id res chain seq x y z
N LYS A 1 -1.92 -15.80 -37.78
CA LYS A 1 -2.36 -16.61 -36.62
C LYS A 1 -1.36 -17.74 -36.42
N ALA A 2 -0.81 -17.91 -35.22
CA ALA A 2 -0.04 -19.12 -34.91
C ALA A 2 -0.96 -20.34 -35.08
N LYS A 3 -0.49 -21.39 -35.77
CA LYS A 3 -1.30 -22.58 -36.09
C LYS A 3 -1.23 -23.65 -34.99
N ASP A 4 -0.18 -23.61 -34.17
CA ASP A 4 0.08 -24.64 -33.17
C ASP A 4 -0.38 -24.23 -31.77
N LYS A 5 -0.70 -25.24 -30.95
CA LYS A 5 -1.06 -25.03 -29.53
C LYS A 5 0.19 -24.63 -28.73
N PRO A 6 0.05 -23.80 -27.69
CA PRO A 6 1.18 -23.44 -26.83
C PRO A 6 1.77 -24.68 -26.16
N VAL A 7 3.11 -24.81 -26.20
CA VAL A 7 3.85 -25.92 -25.57
C VAL A 7 3.90 -25.80 -24.03
N PHE A 8 3.61 -24.61 -23.50
CA PHE A 8 3.52 -24.35 -22.06
C PHE A 8 2.51 -23.24 -21.78
N VAL A 9 1.74 -23.39 -20.70
CA VAL A 9 0.79 -22.39 -20.22
C VAL A 9 0.85 -22.34 -18.69
N SER A 10 0.97 -21.14 -18.14
CA SER A 10 0.79 -20.87 -16.71
C SER A 10 -0.10 -19.65 -16.54
N HIS A 11 -1.02 -19.72 -15.58
CA HIS A 11 -1.95 -18.64 -15.31
C HIS A 11 -2.13 -18.48 -13.81
N LYS A 12 -2.08 -17.22 -13.35
CA LYS A 12 -2.37 -16.85 -11.97
C LYS A 12 -3.32 -15.67 -11.96
N SER A 13 -4.43 -15.81 -11.25
CA SER A 13 -5.44 -14.77 -11.11
C SER A 13 -5.47 -14.23 -9.68
N TRP A 14 -5.41 -12.92 -9.55
CA TRP A 14 -5.48 -12.22 -8.27
C TRP A 14 -6.73 -11.35 -8.25
N LYS A 15 -7.82 -11.88 -7.65
CA LYS A 15 -9.11 -11.16 -7.56
C LYS A 15 -9.00 -9.76 -6.92
N ARG A 16 -8.01 -9.57 -6.05
CA ARG A 16 -7.70 -8.31 -5.36
C ARG A 16 -6.22 -7.98 -5.50
N GLY A 17 -5.70 -8.07 -6.72
CA GLY A 17 -4.26 -7.90 -6.97
C GLY A 17 -3.77 -6.46 -6.82
N VAL A 18 -4.54 -5.49 -7.29
CA VAL A 18 -4.16 -4.07 -7.29
C VAL A 18 -5.26 -3.23 -6.64
N PRO A 19 -4.97 -2.49 -5.56
CA PRO A 19 -5.92 -1.54 -4.98
C PRO A 19 -6.35 -0.52 -6.03
N GLN A 20 -7.64 -0.19 -6.04
CA GLN A 20 -8.19 0.84 -6.93
C GLN A 20 -8.48 2.09 -6.11
N TYR A 21 -7.93 3.22 -6.54
CA TYR A 21 -8.16 4.53 -5.88
C TYR A 21 -9.46 5.11 -6.41
N ASN A 22 -10.56 4.48 -6.00
CA ASN A 22 -11.91 4.87 -6.39
C ASN A 22 -12.33 6.18 -5.69
N THR A 23 -13.46 6.74 -6.10
CA THR A 23 -14.16 7.77 -5.33
C THR A 23 -14.32 7.32 -3.88
N GLY A 24 -13.92 8.15 -2.91
CA GLY A 24 -13.83 7.76 -1.50
C GLY A 24 -12.41 7.51 -0.99
N HIS A 25 -11.41 7.43 -1.88
CA HIS A 25 -10.02 7.15 -1.49
C HIS A 25 -9.42 8.26 -0.64
N TYR A 26 -9.62 9.53 -1.01
CA TYR A 26 -9.13 10.65 -0.21
C TYR A 26 -9.76 10.70 1.17
N GLU A 27 -11.06 10.42 1.28
CA GLU A 27 -11.80 10.34 2.54
C GLU A 27 -11.30 9.20 3.43
N MET A 28 -10.92 8.06 2.83
CA MET A 28 -10.23 6.99 3.55
C MET A 28 -8.87 7.46 4.08
N LEU A 29 -8.09 8.18 3.28
CA LEU A 29 -6.79 8.72 3.71
C LEU A 29 -6.95 9.72 4.86
N GLU A 30 -7.99 10.57 4.85
CA GLU A 30 -8.28 11.46 5.97
C GLU A 30 -8.62 10.69 7.24
N LYS A 31 -9.48 9.67 7.16
CA LYS A 31 -9.81 8.82 8.32
C LYS A 31 -8.58 8.11 8.89
N ILE A 32 -7.64 7.71 8.03
CA ILE A 32 -6.36 7.14 8.46
C ILE A 32 -5.55 8.21 9.22
N ARG A 33 -5.45 9.43 8.70
CA ARG A 33 -4.75 10.53 9.37
C ARG A 33 -5.37 10.87 10.72
N GLU A 34 -6.69 11.00 10.78
CA GLU A 34 -7.45 11.26 12.01
C GLU A 34 -7.17 10.16 13.04
N PHE A 35 -7.25 8.89 12.63
CA PHE A 35 -6.94 7.75 13.50
C PHE A 35 -5.52 7.81 14.04
N GLU A 36 -4.51 8.00 13.18
CA GLU A 36 -3.10 8.10 13.62
C GLU A 36 -2.89 9.28 14.58
N SER A 37 -3.58 10.40 14.37
CA SER A 37 -3.48 11.57 15.25
C SER A 37 -4.06 11.33 16.65
N GLY A 38 -5.14 10.54 16.75
CA GLY A 38 -5.77 10.17 18.01
C GLY A 38 -5.07 9.04 18.76
N HIS A 39 -4.13 8.34 18.11
CA HIS A 39 -3.44 7.17 18.68
C HIS A 39 -1.92 7.27 18.44
N PRO A 40 -1.21 8.13 19.20
CA PRO A 40 0.24 8.26 19.06
C PRO A 40 0.96 6.91 19.19
N GLY A 41 1.87 6.63 18.26
CA GLY A 41 2.59 5.36 18.18
C GLY A 41 1.95 4.31 17.25
N PHE A 42 0.71 4.53 16.79
CA PHE A 42 0.11 3.74 15.72
C PHE A 42 0.37 4.35 14.35
N TYR A 43 0.77 3.50 13.41
CA TYR A 43 1.03 3.90 12.03
C TYR A 43 0.43 2.91 11.03
N ILE A 44 -0.26 3.42 10.03
CA ILE A 44 -0.88 2.65 8.96
C ILE A 44 -0.08 2.91 7.68
N THR A 45 0.27 1.85 6.97
CA THR A 45 0.99 1.91 5.69
C THR A 45 0.47 0.87 4.70
N GLY A 46 0.90 0.97 3.44
CA GLY A 46 0.53 0.04 2.38
C GLY A 46 0.44 0.70 1.00
N ASN A 47 0.25 -0.14 -0.02
CA ASN A 47 0.14 0.24 -1.42
C ASN A 47 -1.17 0.96 -1.77
N TYR A 48 -2.06 1.14 -0.81
CA TYR A 48 -3.27 1.95 -0.91
C TYR A 48 -3.12 3.35 -0.31
N ILE A 49 -1.95 3.72 0.21
CA ILE A 49 -1.70 5.03 0.83
C ILE A 49 -0.67 5.84 0.03
N GLY A 50 0.47 5.22 -0.28
CA GLY A 50 1.62 5.93 -0.84
C GLY A 50 1.87 5.72 -2.34
N GLY A 51 0.98 4.98 -3.02
CA GLY A 51 1.15 4.56 -4.42
C GLY A 51 1.14 3.04 -4.56
N VAL A 52 0.66 2.56 -5.71
CA VAL A 52 0.42 1.12 -5.97
C VAL A 52 1.68 0.37 -6.38
N SER A 53 2.74 1.08 -6.80
CA SER A 53 3.95 0.43 -7.29
C SER A 53 4.79 -0.14 -6.13
N VAL A 54 5.70 -1.06 -6.48
CA VAL A 54 6.66 -1.60 -5.51
C VAL A 54 7.55 -0.49 -4.96
N GLY A 55 8.04 0.41 -5.81
CA GLY A 55 8.87 1.54 -5.40
C GLY A 55 8.16 2.48 -4.43
N ASP A 56 6.90 2.80 -4.71
CA ASP A 56 6.06 3.62 -3.83
C ASP A 56 5.83 2.95 -2.47
N SER A 57 5.56 1.65 -2.47
CA SER A 57 5.35 0.87 -1.24
C SER A 57 6.60 0.87 -0.36
N ILE A 58 7.77 0.72 -0.97
CA ILE A 58 9.06 0.79 -0.29
C ILE A 58 9.27 2.19 0.30
N LEU A 59 9.12 3.23 -0.52
CA LEU A 59 9.31 4.62 -0.10
C LEU A 59 8.35 5.02 1.03
N SER A 60 7.07 4.66 0.91
CA SER A 60 6.05 4.88 1.92
C SER A 60 6.41 4.18 3.24
N SER A 61 6.83 2.91 3.17
CA SER A 61 7.21 2.12 4.34
C SER A 61 8.45 2.69 5.05
N TYR A 62 9.45 3.15 4.31
CA TYR A 62 10.63 3.82 4.88
C TYR A 62 10.24 5.09 5.65
N ARG A 63 9.36 5.91 5.09
CA ARG A 63 8.86 7.13 5.75
C ARG A 63 8.09 6.79 7.04
N THR A 64 7.23 5.77 7.00
CA THR A 64 6.50 5.29 8.17
C THR A 64 7.44 4.77 9.26
N ALA A 65 8.43 3.94 8.90
CA ALA A 65 9.42 3.44 9.85
C ALA A 65 10.21 4.57 10.51
N ALA A 66 10.61 5.60 9.74
CA ALA A 66 11.30 6.76 10.30
C ALA A 66 10.42 7.56 11.29
N ARG A 67 9.11 7.66 11.04
CA ARG A 67 8.16 8.28 11.98
C ARG A 67 8.07 7.47 13.28
N ALA A 68 7.94 6.15 13.17
CA ALA A 68 7.87 5.26 14.32
C ALA A 68 9.16 5.29 15.16
N ALA A 69 10.32 5.23 14.51
CA ALA A 69 11.62 5.30 15.18
C ALA A 69 11.78 6.61 15.98
N ARG A 70 11.42 7.76 15.39
CA ARG A 70 11.44 9.05 16.09
C ARG A 70 10.52 9.06 17.32
N HIS A 71 9.34 8.45 17.22
CA HIS A 71 8.42 8.39 18.36
C HIS A 71 8.98 7.55 19.51
N LEU A 72 9.62 6.42 19.21
CA LEU A 72 10.27 5.58 20.23
C LEU A 72 11.48 6.24 20.88
N GLN A 73 12.19 7.11 20.17
CA GLN A 73 13.34 7.86 20.72
C GLN A 73 12.95 9.01 21.64
N GLN A 74 11.69 9.46 21.58
CA GLN A 74 11.16 10.56 22.41
C GLN A 74 10.51 10.06 23.70
N GLN A 75 10.45 8.74 23.90
CA GLN A 75 10.05 8.09 25.15
C GLN A 75 11.29 7.81 26.00
#